data_AF-A0A8J7A7G2-F1
#
_entry.id   AF-A0A8J7A7G2-F1
#
_cell.length_a   1.000
_cell.length_b   1.000
_cell.length_c   1.000
_cell.angle_alpha   90.00
_cell.angle_beta   90.00
_cell.angle_gamma   90.00
#
_symmetry.space_group_name_H-M   'P 1'
#
loop_
_entity.id
_entity.type
_entity.pdbx_description
1 polymer ?
#
loop_
_entity_poly.entity_id
_entity_poly.type
_entity_poly.pdbx_seq_one_letter_code
_entity_poly.pdbx_strand_id
1 'polypeptide(L)'
;YQRYKALSQEGAVSAADTETKRLQVEIEKQKLQEATANLSQQISTGSERVKESQATLQSVKHVNPTDILVAKAELNESLSQLRKAKVDMESTYVQAPVAGQILSVNAKVGEVVGSSGIVDIGQTQQMYVMAEVYESDIQYIKVNQPAIIVSEYGGFTGEIKGIVDRIGLQIDKPGIVNDDPSARADVRIVKVKIRLHPNDSDRVRTLNKLQVRASIQIR
;
A
#
# COMPACT_ATOMS: atom_id res chain seq x y z
N TYR A 1 -16.56 28.43 -87.81
CA TYR A 1 -16.85 29.86 -87.99
C TYR A 1 -15.93 30.55 -89.00
N GLN A 2 -14.61 30.60 -88.81
CA GLN A 2 -13.70 31.35 -89.72
C GLN A 2 -13.84 30.95 -91.21
N ARG A 3 -13.98 29.65 -91.50
CA ARG A 3 -14.29 29.14 -92.84
C ARG A 3 -15.65 29.62 -93.39
N TYR A 4 -16.70 29.65 -92.57
CA TYR A 4 -18.03 30.14 -92.96
C TYR A 4 -18.03 31.67 -93.16
N LYS A 5 -17.26 32.40 -92.33
CA LYS A 5 -17.06 33.85 -92.48
C LYS A 5 -16.40 34.19 -93.82
N ALA A 6 -15.37 33.45 -94.22
CA ALA A 6 -14.70 33.61 -95.52
C ALA A 6 -15.64 33.28 -96.69
N LEU A 7 -16.33 32.13 -96.64
CA LEU A 7 -17.28 31.72 -97.68
C LEU A 7 -18.48 32.67 -97.83
N SER A 8 -18.89 33.37 -96.75
CA SER A 8 -19.96 34.37 -96.80
C SER A 8 -19.52 35.67 -97.48
N GLN A 9 -18.27 36.08 -97.27
CA GLN A 9 -17.67 37.24 -97.94
C GLN A 9 -17.49 37.00 -99.45
N GLU A 10 -17.32 35.74 -99.86
CA GLU A 10 -17.26 35.28 -101.25
C GLU A 10 -18.64 35.00 -101.86
N GLY A 11 -19.74 35.18 -101.11
CA GLY A 11 -21.13 34.99 -101.58
C GLY A 11 -21.58 33.52 -101.70
N ALA A 12 -20.76 32.55 -101.29
CA ALA A 12 -21.00 31.12 -101.45
C ALA A 12 -21.92 30.51 -100.37
N VAL A 13 -22.17 31.22 -99.26
CA VAL A 13 -23.10 30.82 -98.19
C VAL A 13 -23.91 32.00 -97.69
N SER A 14 -25.12 31.74 -97.17
CA SER A 14 -26.03 32.77 -96.67
C SER A 14 -25.50 33.45 -95.40
N ALA A 15 -25.83 34.73 -95.22
CA ALA A 15 -25.57 35.48 -93.99
C ALA A 15 -26.22 34.80 -92.77
N ALA A 16 -27.40 34.18 -92.94
CA ALA A 16 -28.10 33.46 -91.89
C ALA A 16 -27.35 32.19 -91.42
N ASP A 17 -26.71 31.46 -92.35
CA ASP A 17 -25.92 30.26 -92.01
C ASP A 17 -24.65 30.63 -91.24
N THR A 18 -24.01 31.73 -91.63
CA THR A 18 -22.81 32.25 -90.96
C THR A 18 -23.11 32.73 -89.55
N GLU A 19 -24.25 33.41 -89.36
CA GLU A 19 -24.72 33.86 -88.05
C GLU A 19 -25.09 32.69 -87.14
N THR A 20 -25.75 31.66 -87.67
CA THR A 20 -26.03 30.41 -86.94
C THR A 20 -24.73 29.76 -86.45
N LYS A 21 -23.68 29.71 -87.29
CA LYS A 21 -22.37 29.18 -86.89
C LYS A 21 -21.62 30.08 -85.91
N ARG A 22 -21.84 31.40 -85.92
CA ARG A 22 -21.30 32.34 -84.92
C ARG A 22 -21.93 32.09 -83.55
N LEU A 23 -23.27 32.08 -83.50
CA LEU A 23 -24.06 31.82 -82.30
C LEU A 23 -23.74 30.44 -81.71
N GLN A 24 -23.56 29.42 -82.55
CA GLN A 24 -23.17 28.09 -82.08
C GLN A 24 -21.80 28.09 -81.39
N VAL A 25 -20.80 28.79 -81.95
CA VAL A 25 -19.48 28.92 -81.30
C VAL A 25 -19.57 29.71 -80.00
N GLU A 26 -20.41 30.74 -79.95
CA GLU A 26 -20.63 31.55 -78.75
C GLU A 26 -21.30 30.75 -77.63
N ILE A 27 -22.34 29.97 -77.95
CA ILE A 27 -23.00 29.05 -77.03
C ILE A 27 -22.01 28.02 -76.48
N GLU A 28 -21.22 27.37 -77.33
CA GLU A 28 -20.25 26.37 -76.87
C GLU A 28 -19.11 27.00 -76.04
N LYS A 29 -18.70 28.24 -76.34
CA LYS A 29 -17.76 28.99 -75.50
C LYS A 29 -18.36 29.32 -74.13
N GLN A 30 -19.61 29.76 -74.08
CA GLN A 30 -20.31 30.01 -72.81
C GLN A 30 -20.45 28.73 -71.98
N LYS A 31 -20.84 27.60 -72.60
CA LYS A 31 -20.89 26.29 -71.93
C LYS A 31 -19.52 25.87 -71.38
N LEU A 32 -18.44 26.08 -72.14
CA LEU A 32 -17.09 25.77 -71.67
C LEU A 32 -16.69 26.66 -70.49
N GLN A 33 -17.03 27.95 -70.52
CA GLN A 33 -16.80 28.87 -69.43
C GLN A 33 -17.56 28.47 -68.17
N GLU A 34 -18.86 28.14 -68.30
CA GLU A 34 -19.69 27.63 -67.21
C GLU A 34 -19.13 26.31 -66.64
N ALA A 35 -18.76 25.34 -67.48
CA ALA A 35 -18.19 24.08 -67.04
C ALA A 35 -16.85 24.26 -66.30
N THR A 36 -16.00 25.18 -66.78
CA THR A 36 -14.72 25.51 -66.13
C THR A 36 -14.92 26.21 -64.79
N ALA A 37 -15.89 27.15 -64.71
CA ALA A 37 -16.26 27.82 -63.47
C ALA A 37 -16.84 26.82 -62.46
N ASN A 38 -17.72 25.93 -62.89
CA ASN A 38 -18.29 24.86 -62.06
C ASN A 38 -17.21 23.90 -61.55
N LEU A 39 -16.28 23.47 -62.41
CA LEU A 39 -15.15 22.62 -62.01
C LEU A 39 -14.26 23.34 -60.99
N SER A 40 -13.92 24.61 -61.23
CA SER A 40 -13.14 25.42 -60.30
C SER A 40 -13.82 25.55 -58.94
N GLN A 41 -15.14 25.81 -58.93
CA GLN A 41 -15.94 25.86 -57.70
C GLN A 41 -15.99 24.49 -57.00
N GLN A 42 -16.12 23.39 -57.73
CA GLN A 42 -16.08 22.04 -57.16
C GLN A 42 -14.72 21.70 -56.55
N ILE A 43 -13.63 22.08 -57.21
CA ILE A 43 -12.27 21.89 -56.68
C ILE A 43 -12.06 22.74 -55.42
N SER A 44 -12.48 24.01 -55.43
CA SER A 44 -12.37 24.89 -54.27
C SER A 44 -13.15 24.34 -53.07
N THR A 45 -14.42 24.01 -53.28
CA THR A 45 -15.29 23.47 -52.22
C THR A 45 -14.80 22.10 -51.74
N GLY A 46 -14.29 21.25 -52.64
CA GLY A 46 -13.68 19.97 -52.28
C GLY A 46 -12.42 20.15 -51.43
N SER A 47 -11.54 21.08 -51.81
CA SER A 47 -10.32 21.42 -51.06
C SER A 47 -10.63 21.94 -49.65
N GLU A 48 -11.64 22.83 -49.53
CA GLU A 48 -12.11 23.33 -48.23
C GLU A 48 -12.64 22.20 -47.34
N ARG A 49 -13.47 21.29 -47.89
CA ARG A 49 -13.96 20.12 -47.14
C ARG A 49 -12.83 19.20 -46.69
N VAL A 50 -11.79 18.99 -47.51
CA VAL A 50 -10.62 18.21 -47.12
C VAL A 50 -9.87 18.89 -45.97
N LYS A 51 -9.67 20.20 -46.05
CA LYS A 51 -9.01 20.99 -44.99
C LYS A 51 -9.80 20.94 -43.68
N GLU A 52 -11.13 21.09 -43.75
CA GLU A 52 -12.02 20.95 -42.60
C GLU A 52 -11.94 19.54 -42.01
N SER A 53 -12.06 18.50 -42.84
CA SER A 53 -11.96 17.10 -42.41
C SER A 53 -10.62 16.77 -41.77
N GLN A 54 -9.53 17.34 -42.27
CA GLN A 54 -8.20 17.21 -41.67
C GLN A 54 -8.11 17.91 -40.31
N ALA A 55 -8.70 19.10 -40.16
CA ALA A 55 -8.77 19.80 -38.88
C ALA A 55 -9.61 19.03 -37.85
N THR A 56 -10.75 18.48 -38.26
CA THR A 56 -11.57 17.59 -37.41
C THR A 56 -10.81 16.32 -37.03
N LEU A 57 -10.07 15.71 -37.96
CA LEU A 57 -9.26 14.53 -37.63
C LEU A 57 -8.17 14.84 -36.61
N GLN A 58 -7.52 16.00 -36.75
CA GLN A 58 -6.50 16.45 -35.80
C GLN A 58 -7.10 16.69 -34.41
N SER A 59 -8.27 17.33 -34.32
CA SER A 59 -8.92 17.55 -33.02
C SER A 59 -9.36 16.25 -32.36
N VAL A 60 -9.88 15.28 -33.12
CA VAL A 60 -10.32 13.98 -32.58
C VAL A 60 -9.14 13.07 -32.21
N LYS A 61 -8.03 13.12 -32.94
CA LYS A 61 -6.81 12.35 -32.59
C LYS A 61 -6.05 12.92 -31.41
N HIS A 62 -6.29 14.17 -31.05
CA HIS A 62 -5.57 14.82 -29.98
C HIS A 62 -6.16 14.43 -28.62
N VAL A 63 -5.78 13.26 -28.12
CA VAL A 63 -5.90 12.99 -26.69
C VAL A 63 -4.79 13.79 -26.01
N ASN A 64 -5.14 14.82 -25.25
CA ASN A 64 -4.12 15.60 -24.56
C ASN A 64 -3.42 14.68 -23.54
N PRO A 65 -2.08 14.57 -23.56
CA PRO A 65 -1.35 13.80 -22.55
C PRO A 65 -1.65 14.25 -21.12
N THR A 66 -2.02 15.52 -20.93
CA THR A 66 -2.50 16.08 -19.67
C THR A 66 -3.78 15.42 -19.18
N ASP A 67 -4.75 15.16 -20.07
CA ASP A 67 -6.03 14.53 -19.69
C ASP A 67 -5.79 13.09 -19.24
N ILE A 68 -4.86 12.38 -19.89
CA ILE A 68 -4.43 11.04 -19.47
C ILE A 68 -3.74 11.09 -18.10
N LEU A 69 -2.89 12.09 -17.85
CA LEU A 69 -2.21 12.26 -16.57
C LEU A 69 -3.19 12.58 -15.45
N VAL A 70 -4.18 13.45 -15.69
CA VAL A 70 -5.25 13.77 -14.74
C VAL A 70 -6.08 12.52 -14.44
N ALA A 71 -6.57 11.81 -15.46
CA ALA A 71 -7.33 10.58 -15.27
C ALA A 71 -6.54 9.50 -14.52
N LYS A 72 -5.23 9.37 -14.78
CA LYS A 72 -4.35 8.48 -14.03
C LYS A 72 -4.17 8.91 -12.58
N ALA A 73 -4.07 10.22 -12.31
CA ALA A 73 -3.97 10.76 -10.96
C ALA A 73 -5.25 10.49 -10.17
N GLU A 74 -6.42 10.76 -10.76
CA GLU A 74 -7.75 10.48 -10.17
C GLU A 74 -7.95 8.98 -9.89
N LEU A 75 -7.51 8.11 -10.82
CA LEU A 75 -7.54 6.67 -10.61
C LEU A 75 -6.66 6.26 -9.42
N ASN A 76 -5.43 6.79 -9.34
CA ASN A 76 -4.52 6.49 -8.24
C ASN A 76 -5.04 7.00 -6.88
N GLU A 77 -5.67 8.18 -6.87
CA GLU A 77 -6.36 8.72 -5.69
C GLU A 77 -7.48 7.77 -5.25
N SER A 78 -8.36 7.39 -6.17
CA SER A 78 -9.48 6.48 -5.90
C SER A 78 -9.01 5.12 -5.38
N LEU A 79 -7.94 4.57 -5.94
CA LEU A 79 -7.33 3.33 -5.46
C LEU A 79 -6.74 3.49 -4.06
N SER A 80 -6.17 4.65 -3.75
CA SER A 80 -5.62 4.95 -2.41
C SER A 80 -6.74 5.09 -1.38
N GLN A 81 -7.85 5.75 -1.74
CA GLN A 81 -9.05 5.84 -0.91
C GLN A 81 -9.65 4.45 -0.65
N LEU A 82 -9.72 3.59 -1.68
CA LEU A 82 -10.18 2.21 -1.53
C LEU A 82 -9.30 1.41 -0.56
N ARG A 83 -7.97 1.52 -0.68
CA ARG A 83 -7.04 0.84 0.25
C ARG A 83 -7.22 1.34 1.67
N LYS A 84 -7.36 2.66 1.85
CA LYS A 84 -7.60 3.25 3.16
C LYS A 84 -8.90 2.73 3.77
N ALA A 85 -10.00 2.75 3.02
CA ALA A 85 -11.29 2.24 3.47
C ALA A 85 -11.24 0.74 3.85
N LYS A 86 -10.45 -0.07 3.13
CA LYS A 86 -10.21 -1.48 3.50
C LYS A 86 -9.45 -1.62 4.81
N VAL A 87 -8.38 -0.86 5.02
CA VAL A 87 -7.61 -0.88 6.27
C VAL A 87 -8.46 -0.37 7.45
N ASP A 88 -9.24 0.68 7.23
CA ASP A 88 -10.17 1.22 8.24
C ASP A 88 -11.23 0.17 8.62
N MET A 89 -11.77 -0.56 7.63
CA MET A 89 -12.68 -1.68 7.87
C MET A 89 -12.01 -2.81 8.66
N GLU A 90 -10.81 -3.24 8.27
CA GLU A 90 -10.09 -4.30 8.98
C GLU A 90 -9.77 -3.88 10.43
N SER A 91 -9.46 -2.60 10.64
CA SER A 91 -9.19 -2.01 11.96
C SER A 91 -10.43 -1.95 12.87
N THR A 92 -11.64 -2.18 12.35
CA THR A 92 -12.84 -2.32 13.18
C THR A 92 -12.88 -3.63 13.97
N TYR A 93 -12.11 -4.64 13.53
CA TYR A 93 -11.98 -5.92 14.21
C TYR A 93 -10.60 -6.03 14.85
N VAL A 94 -10.56 -6.07 16.18
CA VAL A 94 -9.32 -6.34 16.90
C VAL A 94 -9.10 -7.84 16.97
N GLN A 95 -7.98 -8.29 16.41
CA GLN A 95 -7.56 -9.69 16.42
C GLN A 95 -6.25 -9.86 17.20
N ALA A 96 -6.07 -11.04 17.80
CA ALA A 96 -4.81 -11.37 18.46
C ALA A 96 -3.71 -11.60 17.43
N PRO A 97 -2.54 -10.93 17.52
CA PRO A 97 -1.45 -11.11 16.57
C PRO A 97 -0.75 -12.46 16.70
N VAL A 98 -0.89 -13.11 17.87
CA VAL A 98 -0.29 -14.40 18.19
C VAL A 98 -1.25 -15.22 19.05
N ALA A 99 -1.11 -16.54 18.99
CA ALA A 99 -1.78 -17.42 19.94
C ALA A 99 -1.24 -17.19 21.36
N GLY A 100 -2.14 -17.08 22.32
CA GLY A 100 -1.81 -16.86 23.73
C GLY A 100 -3.04 -16.91 24.62
N GLN A 101 -2.81 -16.81 25.92
CA GLN A 101 -3.86 -16.76 26.94
C GLN A 101 -4.09 -15.30 27.35
N ILE A 102 -5.37 -14.92 27.49
CA ILE A 102 -5.74 -13.62 28.04
C ILE A 102 -5.37 -13.59 29.52
N LEU A 103 -4.51 -12.66 29.92
CA LEU A 103 -4.06 -12.46 31.29
C LEU A 103 -4.95 -11.46 32.03
N SER A 104 -5.39 -10.41 31.34
CA SER A 104 -6.23 -9.34 31.87
C SER A 104 -7.09 -8.73 30.75
N VAL A 105 -8.21 -8.13 31.14
CA VAL A 105 -9.07 -7.34 30.25
C VAL A 105 -9.03 -5.90 30.75
N ASN A 106 -8.56 -5.01 29.89
CA ASN A 106 -8.28 -3.60 30.21
C ASN A 106 -9.40 -2.65 29.77
N ALA A 107 -10.33 -3.11 28.91
CA ALA A 107 -11.46 -2.30 28.43
C ALA A 107 -12.75 -3.12 28.31
N LYS A 108 -13.89 -2.49 28.55
CA LYS A 108 -15.24 -3.06 28.42
C LYS A 108 -16.04 -2.40 27.31
N VAL A 109 -17.17 -3.01 26.96
CA VAL A 109 -18.10 -2.49 25.95
C VAL A 109 -18.58 -1.09 26.37
N GLY A 110 -18.42 -0.12 25.46
CA GLY A 110 -18.80 1.28 25.69
C GLY A 110 -17.68 2.14 26.29
N GLU A 111 -16.54 1.56 26.70
CA GLU A 111 -15.39 2.32 27.17
C GLU A 111 -14.47 2.75 26.01
N VAL A 112 -13.79 3.87 26.19
CA VAL A 112 -12.74 4.32 25.26
C VAL A 112 -11.45 3.57 25.59
N VAL A 113 -10.85 2.92 24.60
CA VAL A 113 -9.59 2.18 24.75
C VAL A 113 -8.44 3.15 24.99
N GLY A 114 -7.75 3.01 26.13
CA GLY A 114 -6.57 3.78 26.48
C GLY A 114 -5.27 3.18 25.92
N SER A 115 -4.13 3.69 26.41
CA SER A 115 -2.79 3.21 26.02
C SER A 115 -2.48 1.77 26.43
N SER A 116 -3.19 1.23 27.44
CA SER A 116 -3.08 -0.17 27.88
C SER A 116 -3.75 -1.16 26.92
N GLY A 117 -4.39 -0.71 25.85
CA GLY A 117 -5.11 -1.57 24.92
C GLY A 117 -6.36 -2.21 25.52
N ILE A 118 -6.83 -3.30 24.93
CA ILE A 118 -8.08 -3.99 25.31
C ILE A 118 -7.81 -5.20 26.23
N VAL A 119 -6.74 -5.95 25.97
CA VAL A 119 -6.37 -7.16 26.72
C VAL A 119 -4.86 -7.30 26.79
N ASP A 120 -4.36 -7.89 27.88
CA ASP A 120 -2.99 -8.41 27.93
C ASP A 120 -3.01 -9.89 27.51
N ILE A 121 -2.17 -10.26 26.54
CA ILE A 121 -2.04 -11.63 26.05
C ILE A 121 -0.64 -12.14 26.38
N GLY A 122 -0.56 -13.34 26.97
CA GLY A 122 0.68 -13.99 27.34
C GLY A 122 0.80 -15.41 26.78
N GLN A 123 2.02 -15.81 26.40
CA GLN A 123 2.33 -17.20 26.05
C GLN A 123 2.60 -17.99 27.34
N THR A 124 1.59 -18.72 27.82
CA THR A 124 1.64 -19.44 29.11
C THR A 124 2.02 -20.92 29.00
N GLN A 125 2.17 -21.43 27.77
CA GLN A 125 2.61 -22.82 27.50
C GLN A 125 4.08 -23.05 27.89
N GLN A 126 4.93 -22.03 27.77
CA GLN A 126 6.33 -22.09 28.16
C GLN A 126 6.61 -20.97 29.15
N MET A 127 6.67 -21.35 30.43
CA MET A 127 6.89 -20.41 31.51
C MET A 127 8.38 -20.18 31.75
N TYR A 128 8.70 -18.99 32.24
CA TYR A 128 10.07 -18.56 32.55
C TYR A 128 10.12 -17.93 33.92
N VAL A 129 11.25 -18.12 34.60
CA VAL A 129 11.62 -17.36 35.79
C VAL A 129 12.67 -16.33 35.39
N MET A 130 12.45 -15.09 35.81
CA MET A 130 13.45 -14.03 35.73
C MET A 130 14.17 -13.96 37.07
N ALA A 131 15.35 -14.56 37.15
CA ALA A 131 16.19 -14.50 38.34
C ALA A 131 17.08 -13.26 38.30
N GLU A 132 17.16 -12.55 39.41
CA GLU A 132 18.11 -11.45 39.62
C GLU A 132 19.35 -12.02 40.31
N VAL A 133 20.46 -12.13 39.58
CA VAL A 133 21.73 -12.66 40.11
C VAL A 133 22.67 -11.49 40.34
N TYR A 134 23.40 -11.48 41.46
CA TYR A 134 24.37 -10.42 41.73
C TYR A 134 25.50 -10.37 40.70
N GLU A 135 25.99 -9.17 40.39
CA GLU A 135 27.11 -8.95 39.47
C GLU A 135 28.35 -9.75 39.88
N SER A 136 28.62 -9.91 41.18
CA SER A 136 29.74 -10.71 41.70
C SER A 136 29.66 -12.20 41.36
N ASP A 137 28.43 -12.70 41.21
CA ASP A 137 28.16 -14.14 41.13
C ASP A 137 27.90 -14.59 39.70
N ILE A 138 27.68 -13.64 38.77
CA ILE A 138 27.33 -13.94 37.38
C ILE A 138 28.40 -14.75 36.65
N GLN A 139 29.67 -14.63 37.06
CA GLN A 139 30.80 -15.40 36.52
C GLN A 139 30.63 -16.93 36.68
N TYR A 140 29.84 -17.36 37.66
CA TYR A 140 29.56 -18.76 37.94
C TYR A 140 28.36 -19.31 37.15
N ILE A 141 27.58 -18.42 36.53
CA ILE A 141 26.36 -18.78 35.82
C ILE A 141 26.65 -18.99 34.34
N LYS A 142 26.18 -20.12 33.81
CA LYS A 142 26.31 -20.51 32.40
C LYS A 142 24.97 -21.01 31.87
N VAL A 143 24.74 -20.76 30.58
CA VAL A 143 23.60 -21.33 29.86
C VAL A 143 23.64 -22.87 29.97
N ASN A 144 22.46 -23.48 30.05
CA ASN A 144 22.21 -24.91 30.30
C ASN A 144 22.50 -25.42 31.72
N GLN A 145 22.78 -24.55 32.70
CA GLN A 145 22.80 -24.99 34.09
C GLN A 145 21.39 -25.32 34.58
N PRO A 146 21.20 -26.42 35.33
CA PRO A 146 19.93 -26.76 35.93
C PRO A 146 19.63 -25.81 37.10
N ALA A 147 18.36 -25.49 37.26
CA ALA A 147 17.85 -24.66 38.34
C ALA A 147 16.64 -25.32 39.01
N ILE A 148 16.55 -25.14 40.32
CA ILE A 148 15.41 -25.54 41.14
C ILE A 148 14.69 -24.26 41.58
N ILE A 149 13.38 -24.24 41.40
CA ILE A 149 12.52 -23.11 41.69
C ILE A 149 11.52 -23.53 42.77
N VAL A 150 11.42 -22.73 43.83
CA VAL A 150 10.45 -22.91 44.91
C VAL A 150 9.66 -21.63 45.11
N SER A 151 8.40 -21.75 45.55
CA SER A 151 7.58 -20.58 45.86
C SER A 151 7.98 -19.99 47.21
N GLU A 152 8.18 -18.68 47.25
CA GLU A 152 8.56 -17.96 48.47
C GLU A 152 7.36 -17.84 49.44
N TYR A 153 6.16 -17.60 48.90
CA TYR A 153 4.93 -17.33 49.67
C TYR A 153 3.82 -18.37 49.44
N GLY A 154 4.19 -19.61 49.08
CA GLY A 154 3.24 -20.72 48.97
C GLY A 154 2.31 -20.68 47.74
N GLY A 155 2.68 -19.96 46.68
CA GLY A 155 1.94 -19.93 45.42
C GLY A 155 1.88 -21.29 44.69
N PHE A 156 2.80 -22.21 44.99
CA PHE A 156 2.72 -23.62 44.62
C PHE A 156 3.51 -24.48 45.60
N THR A 157 3.20 -25.78 45.63
CA THR A 157 3.89 -26.77 46.47
C THR A 157 4.89 -27.60 45.67
N GLY A 158 6.00 -27.96 46.33
CA GLY A 158 7.07 -28.78 45.75
C GLY A 158 8.04 -27.97 44.89
N GLU A 159 8.95 -28.67 44.23
CA GLU A 159 9.97 -28.07 43.38
C GLU A 159 9.52 -28.01 41.92
N ILE A 160 9.97 -26.96 41.24
CA ILE A 160 9.88 -26.80 39.80
C ILE A 160 11.27 -26.82 39.22
N LYS A 161 11.46 -27.54 38.12
CA LYS A 161 12.76 -27.67 37.46
C LYS A 161 12.81 -26.79 36.23
N GLY A 162 13.96 -26.20 36.01
CA GLY A 162 14.24 -25.41 34.83
C GLY A 162 15.72 -25.44 34.46
N ILE A 163 16.03 -24.78 33.35
CA ILE A 163 17.39 -24.62 32.86
C ILE A 163 17.66 -23.15 32.55
N VAL A 164 18.88 -22.69 32.81
CA VAL A 164 19.32 -21.36 32.40
C VAL A 164 19.31 -21.29 30.88
N ASP A 165 18.43 -20.46 30.34
CA ASP A 165 18.19 -20.31 28.90
C ASP A 165 18.98 -19.14 28.34
N ARG A 166 19.03 -18.03 29.09
CA ARG A 166 19.73 -16.82 28.68
C ARG A 166 20.21 -15.98 29.85
N ILE A 167 21.41 -15.44 29.73
CA ILE A 167 22.00 -14.49 30.66
C ILE A 167 21.90 -13.09 30.05
N GLY A 168 21.46 -12.11 30.85
CA GLY A 168 21.41 -10.70 30.45
C GLY A 168 22.79 -10.12 30.17
N LEU A 169 22.86 -9.15 29.27
CA LEU A 169 24.12 -8.47 28.91
C LEU A 169 24.31 -7.14 29.64
N GLN A 170 23.34 -6.74 30.45
CA GLN A 170 23.29 -5.44 31.10
C GLN A 170 23.28 -5.63 32.62
N ILE A 171 24.00 -4.74 33.30
CA ILE A 171 23.92 -4.56 34.75
C ILE A 171 22.72 -3.66 35.06
N ASP A 172 21.81 -4.15 35.90
CA ASP A 172 20.61 -3.45 36.33
C ASP A 172 20.64 -3.19 37.86
N LYS A 173 19.69 -2.38 38.31
CA LYS A 173 19.35 -2.25 39.73
C LYS A 173 18.33 -3.34 40.11
N PRO A 174 18.33 -3.85 41.36
CA PRO A 174 17.34 -4.81 41.82
C PRO A 174 15.92 -4.30 41.62
N GLY A 175 15.05 -5.16 41.08
CA GLY A 175 13.62 -4.87 40.95
C GLY A 175 12.83 -5.33 42.17
N ILE A 176 13.39 -6.22 42.97
CA ILE A 176 12.80 -6.72 44.22
C ILE A 176 13.41 -5.95 45.38
N VAL A 177 12.58 -5.32 46.21
CA VAL A 177 13.03 -4.71 47.46
C VAL A 177 13.50 -5.83 48.37
N ASN A 178 14.79 -5.80 48.71
CA ASN A 178 15.37 -6.77 49.63
C ASN A 178 14.93 -6.39 51.05
N ASP A 179 14.27 -7.29 51.77
CA ASP A 179 13.83 -7.09 53.15
C ASP A 179 14.99 -7.18 54.19
N ASP A 180 16.24 -7.32 53.71
CA ASP A 180 17.43 -7.38 54.55
C ASP A 180 17.92 -5.96 54.94
N PRO A 181 17.90 -5.59 56.24
CA PRO A 181 18.36 -4.28 56.73
C PRO A 181 19.86 -4.02 56.54
N SER A 182 20.64 -5.05 56.20
CA SER A 182 22.08 -4.97 55.93
C SER A 182 22.42 -4.91 54.43
N ALA A 183 21.42 -4.97 53.56
CA ALA A 183 21.62 -4.90 52.11
C ALA A 183 22.28 -3.56 51.72
N ARG A 184 23.41 -3.64 51.02
CA ARG A 184 24.15 -2.46 50.55
C ARG A 184 23.26 -1.63 49.61
N ALA A 185 23.30 -0.31 49.75
CA ALA A 185 22.51 0.58 48.89
C ALA A 185 22.89 0.55 47.40
N ASP A 186 24.06 -0.03 47.05
CA ASP A 186 24.59 -0.12 45.69
C ASP A 186 24.69 -1.58 45.21
N VAL A 187 23.59 -2.32 45.31
CA VAL A 187 23.50 -3.68 44.76
C VAL A 187 23.31 -3.60 43.24
N ARG A 188 24.10 -4.40 42.52
CA ARG A 188 24.06 -4.52 41.05
C ARG A 188 23.73 -5.96 40.67
N ILE A 189 22.84 -6.12 39.70
CA ILE A 189 22.33 -7.43 39.29
C ILE A 189 22.42 -7.63 37.78
N VAL A 190 22.39 -8.90 37.38
CA VAL A 190 22.20 -9.36 36.01
C VAL A 190 20.97 -10.24 35.97
N LYS A 191 20.05 -9.94 35.05
CA LYS A 191 18.84 -10.71 34.83
C LYS A 191 19.16 -12.02 34.10
N VAL A 192 18.79 -13.14 34.70
CA VAL A 192 18.97 -14.49 34.15
C VAL A 192 17.60 -15.11 33.88
N LYS A 193 17.35 -15.50 32.63
CA LYS A 193 16.14 -16.21 32.23
C LYS A 193 16.33 -17.71 32.41
N ILE A 194 15.48 -18.29 33.24
CA ILE A 194 15.42 -19.74 33.47
C ILE A 194 14.15 -20.25 32.80
N ARG A 195 14.31 -21.14 31.81
CA ARG A 195 13.21 -21.79 31.12
C ARG A 195 12.75 -22.99 31.93
N LEU A 196 11.47 -23.01 32.30
CA LEU A 196 10.87 -24.12 33.03
C LEU A 196 10.69 -25.33 32.12
N HIS A 197 10.75 -26.55 32.67
CA HIS A 197 10.39 -27.73 31.90
C HIS A 197 8.91 -27.69 31.50
N PRO A 198 8.49 -28.35 30.39
CA PRO A 198 7.11 -28.29 29.92
C PRO A 198 6.08 -28.69 30.99
N ASN A 199 6.27 -29.86 31.64
CA ASN A 199 5.38 -30.33 32.69
C ASN A 199 5.30 -29.39 33.90
N ASP A 200 6.41 -28.71 34.23
CA ASP A 200 6.44 -27.74 35.32
C ASP A 200 5.82 -26.40 34.91
N SER A 201 5.96 -25.98 33.65
CA SER A 201 5.28 -24.80 33.10
C SER A 201 3.77 -24.94 33.20
N ASP A 202 3.23 -26.12 32.88
CA ASP A 202 1.79 -26.40 32.95
C ASP A 202 1.22 -26.27 34.37
N ARG A 203 2.02 -26.59 35.39
CA ARG A 203 1.64 -26.49 36.81
C ARG A 203 1.49 -25.04 37.26
N VAL A 204 2.25 -24.10 36.68
CA VAL A 204 2.29 -22.69 37.11
C VAL A 204 1.87 -21.69 36.03
N ARG A 205 1.25 -22.17 34.95
CA ARG A 205 0.81 -21.34 33.81
C ARG A 205 -0.11 -20.17 34.17
N THR A 206 -0.81 -20.23 35.31
CA THR A 206 -1.70 -19.16 35.81
C THR A 206 -1.03 -18.20 36.79
N LEU A 207 0.22 -18.44 37.17
CA LEU A 207 0.93 -17.72 38.24
C LEU A 207 1.93 -16.71 37.66
N ASN A 208 1.46 -15.86 36.75
CA ASN A 208 2.30 -14.80 36.16
C ASN A 208 2.65 -13.74 37.22
N LYS A 209 3.90 -13.25 37.21
CA LYS A 209 4.47 -12.33 38.22
C LYS A 209 4.55 -12.90 39.65
N LEU A 210 4.44 -14.21 39.85
CA LEU A 210 4.67 -14.82 41.15
C LEU A 210 6.15 -14.70 41.55
N GLN A 211 6.41 -14.30 42.80
CA GLN A 211 7.75 -14.30 43.37
C GLN A 211 8.18 -15.72 43.76
N VAL A 212 9.41 -16.05 43.38
CA VAL A 212 10.00 -17.38 43.58
C VAL A 212 11.46 -17.25 43.97
N ARG A 213 11.97 -18.28 44.64
CA ARG A 213 13.40 -18.43 44.89
C ARG A 213 13.96 -19.45 43.92
N ALA A 214 15.00 -19.05 43.20
CA ALA A 214 15.68 -19.91 42.24
C ALA A 214 17.09 -20.27 42.75
N SER A 215 17.42 -21.55 42.74
CA SER A 215 18.75 -22.07 43.05
C SER A 215 19.35 -22.69 41.80
N ILE A 216 20.41 -22.05 41.27
CA ILE A 216 21.12 -22.49 40.06
C ILE A 216 22.32 -23.34 40.49
N GLN A 217 22.50 -24.51 39.89
CA GLN A 217 23.66 -25.35 40.20
C GLN A 217 24.93 -24.79 39.54
N ILE A 218 25.89 -24.38 40.36
CA ILE A 218 27.21 -23.95 39.94
C ILE A 218 28.11 -25.18 39.75
N ARG A 219 28.96 -25.15 38.72
CA ARG A 219 30.00 -26.16 38.50
C ARG A 219 31.37 -25.58 38.81
#